data_AF-A0A5R9KJH3-F1
#
_entry.id   AF-A0A5R9KJH3-F1
#
_cell.length_a   1.000
_cell.length_b   1.000
_cell.length_c   1.000
_cell.angle_alpha   90.00
_cell.angle_beta   90.00
_cell.angle_gamma   90.00
#
_symmetry.space_group_name_H-M   'P 1'
#
loop_
_entity.id
_entity.type
_entity.pdbx_description
1 polymer ?
#
loop_
_entity_poly.entity_id
_entity_poly.type
_entity_poly.pdbx_seq_one_letter_code
_entity_poly.pdbx_strand_id
1 'polypeptide(L)'
;MKKPMKHFLLLIAGVLMIGFVSSCKEEGPHKEDIVKFTAVINSSPTIPKVTSSAQGTGVFEYNKNTMELKYNINYQNITPTAITINNPGPAWQAGPILFELATNPTGNQLQGTKKLNAAEQTVLVAGALYVNIVTKENIYGEIRGQILPDTYGED
;
A
#
# COMPACT_ATOMS: atom_id res chain seq x y z
N MET A 1 -14.90 36.36 -72.52
CA MET A 1 -16.30 35.90 -72.43
C MET A 1 -16.80 36.05 -71.00
N LYS A 2 -18.01 36.59 -70.83
CA LYS A 2 -18.71 36.85 -69.54
C LYS A 2 -19.82 35.80 -69.32
N LYS A 3 -20.07 35.46 -68.04
CA LYS A 3 -21.29 34.91 -67.37
C LYS A 3 -21.10 33.54 -66.67
N PRO A 4 -21.87 33.24 -65.59
CA PRO A 4 -22.14 34.07 -64.44
C PRO A 4 -22.00 33.32 -63.09
N MET A 5 -21.75 34.11 -62.06
CA MET A 5 -21.62 33.76 -60.64
C MET A 5 -23.01 33.42 -60.04
N LYS A 6 -23.17 32.26 -59.41
CA LYS A 6 -24.31 31.98 -58.52
C LYS A 6 -23.87 32.14 -57.07
N HIS A 7 -24.27 33.25 -56.47
CA HIS A 7 -24.21 33.48 -55.04
C HIS A 7 -25.16 32.52 -54.33
N PHE A 8 -24.61 31.61 -53.52
CA PHE A 8 -25.38 30.93 -52.49
C PHE A 8 -25.03 31.58 -51.16
N LEU A 9 -25.88 32.52 -50.76
CA LEU A 9 -25.91 33.10 -49.43
C LEU A 9 -26.42 32.01 -48.48
N LEU A 10 -25.61 31.60 -47.50
CA LEU A 10 -26.16 30.94 -46.32
C LEU A 10 -25.36 31.32 -45.07
N LEU A 11 -25.94 32.27 -44.33
CA LEU A 11 -25.65 32.64 -42.96
C LEU A 11 -25.87 31.44 -42.05
N ILE A 12 -24.87 30.98 -41.30
CA ILE A 12 -25.08 30.34 -39.99
C ILE A 12 -24.04 30.87 -39.02
N ALA A 13 -24.58 31.37 -37.91
CA ALA A 13 -23.93 32.08 -36.83
C ALA A 13 -22.80 31.29 -36.16
N GLY A 14 -21.78 32.02 -35.74
CA GLY A 14 -20.68 31.50 -34.93
C GLY A 14 -21.15 30.99 -33.56
N VAL A 15 -20.61 29.84 -33.18
CA VAL A 15 -20.61 29.39 -31.79
C VAL A 15 -19.16 29.43 -31.32
N LEU A 16 -18.82 30.49 -30.59
CA LEU A 16 -17.61 30.59 -29.80
C LEU A 16 -17.75 29.62 -28.62
N MET A 17 -17.22 28.41 -28.76
CA MET A 17 -17.07 27.46 -27.67
C MET A 17 -15.93 27.93 -26.76
N ILE A 18 -16.24 28.72 -25.74
CA ILE A 18 -15.35 28.95 -24.61
C ILE A 18 -15.46 27.70 -23.74
N GLY A 19 -14.58 26.73 -24.02
CA GLY A 19 -14.40 25.56 -23.17
C GLY A 19 -13.73 25.98 -21.86
N PHE A 20 -14.51 26.08 -20.79
CA PHE A 20 -13.95 26.08 -19.44
C PHE A 20 -13.33 24.71 -19.19
N VAL A 21 -11.99 24.64 -19.23
CA VAL A 21 -11.26 23.53 -18.65
C VAL A 21 -11.49 23.59 -17.14
N SER A 22 -12.52 22.90 -16.67
CA SER A 22 -12.68 22.64 -15.25
C SER A 22 -11.47 21.82 -14.83
N SER A 23 -10.52 22.48 -14.18
CA SER A 23 -9.41 21.83 -13.50
C SER A 23 -10.04 20.99 -12.38
N CYS A 24 -10.37 19.74 -12.69
CA CYS A 24 -10.74 18.76 -11.69
C CYS A 24 -9.51 18.58 -10.80
N LYS A 25 -9.55 19.22 -9.63
CA LYS A 25 -8.63 18.92 -8.55
C LYS A 25 -8.97 17.51 -8.09
N GLU A 26 -8.18 16.54 -8.55
CA GLU A 26 -8.24 15.16 -8.03
C GLU A 26 -7.87 15.20 -6.55
N GLU A 27 -8.87 15.30 -5.69
CA GLU A 27 -8.72 14.98 -4.28
C GLU A 27 -8.83 13.46 -4.15
N GLY A 28 -7.69 12.80 -3.93
CA GLY A 28 -7.67 11.36 -3.65
C GLY A 28 -8.51 11.02 -2.40
N PRO A 29 -8.95 9.76 -2.26
CA PRO A 29 -9.98 9.34 -1.30
C PRO A 29 -9.61 9.48 0.19
N HIS A 30 -8.39 9.88 0.51
CA HIS A 30 -7.94 10.06 1.90
C HIS A 30 -7.72 11.54 2.19
N LYS A 31 -8.80 12.22 2.63
CA LYS A 31 -8.74 13.61 3.12
C LYS A 31 -7.89 13.77 4.38
N GLU A 32 -7.68 12.69 5.12
CA GLU A 32 -6.84 12.64 6.31
C GLU A 32 -5.35 12.54 5.96
N ASP A 33 -4.50 13.22 6.73
CA ASP A 33 -3.04 13.13 6.59
C ASP A 33 -2.48 11.76 6.99
N ILE A 34 -3.27 10.98 7.74
CA ILE A 34 -2.95 9.63 8.19
C ILE A 34 -3.75 8.61 7.37
N VAL A 35 -3.04 7.66 6.75
CA VAL A 35 -3.65 6.50 6.08
C VAL A 35 -3.43 5.27 6.95
N LYS A 36 -4.50 4.52 7.22
CA LYS A 36 -4.45 3.31 8.06
C LYS A 36 -4.34 2.06 7.20
N PHE A 37 -3.55 1.10 7.68
CA PHE A 37 -3.39 -0.21 7.06
C PHE A 37 -3.49 -1.30 8.11
N THR A 38 -3.89 -2.49 7.69
CA THR A 38 -3.92 -3.68 8.54
C THR A 38 -3.23 -4.86 7.87
N ALA A 39 -2.83 -5.84 8.68
CA ALA A 39 -2.31 -7.12 8.21
C ALA A 39 -2.84 -8.26 9.09
N VAL A 40 -3.42 -9.28 8.48
CA VAL A 40 -3.70 -10.56 9.14
C VAL A 40 -2.50 -11.49 8.89
N ILE A 41 -1.81 -11.90 9.94
CA ILE A 41 -0.53 -12.60 9.86
C ILE A 41 -0.73 -14.06 10.25
N ASN A 42 -0.47 -14.98 9.32
CA ASN A 42 -0.59 -16.42 9.57
C ASN A 42 0.29 -17.23 8.58
N SER A 43 0.27 -18.56 8.71
CA SER A 43 1.10 -19.46 7.90
C SER A 43 0.53 -19.73 6.50
N SER A 44 -0.76 -19.47 6.25
CA SER A 44 -1.41 -19.78 4.97
C SER A 44 -0.74 -19.14 3.74
N PRO A 45 -0.39 -17.83 3.74
CA PRO A 45 0.24 -17.16 2.59
C PRO A 45 1.77 -17.34 2.50
N THR A 46 2.38 -18.18 3.35
CA THR A 46 3.84 -18.39 3.36
C THR A 46 4.32 -19.10 2.11
N ILE A 47 5.50 -18.67 1.64
CA ILE A 47 6.22 -19.26 0.50
C ILE A 47 7.70 -19.28 0.88
N PRO A 48 8.34 -20.46 1.07
CA PRO A 48 7.77 -21.82 0.99
C PRO A 48 6.60 -22.05 1.95
N LYS A 49 5.77 -23.06 1.64
CA LYS A 49 4.59 -23.36 2.46
C LYS A 49 5.01 -23.88 3.84
N VAL A 50 4.51 -23.23 4.89
CA VAL A 50 4.65 -23.66 6.28
C VAL A 50 3.27 -24.00 6.85
N THR A 51 3.21 -24.94 7.79
CA THR A 51 2.02 -25.18 8.62
C THR A 51 2.40 -24.87 10.06
N SER A 52 1.79 -23.84 10.63
CA SER A 52 2.03 -23.39 12.00
C SER A 52 0.72 -22.89 12.62
N SER A 53 0.57 -23.09 13.93
CA SER A 53 -0.50 -22.51 14.75
C SER A 53 -0.18 -21.07 15.21
N ALA A 54 0.96 -20.53 14.79
CA ALA A 54 1.30 -19.14 14.99
C ALA A 54 0.34 -18.22 14.22
N GLN A 55 -0.01 -17.11 14.86
CA GLN A 55 -0.91 -16.11 14.30
C GLN A 55 -0.54 -14.73 14.83
N GLY A 56 -0.97 -13.70 14.11
CA GLY A 56 -0.77 -12.31 14.52
C GLY A 56 -1.62 -11.33 13.74
N THR A 57 -1.57 -10.09 14.17
CA THR A 57 -2.21 -8.94 13.53
C THR A 57 -1.24 -7.77 13.50
N GLY A 58 -1.33 -6.94 12.47
CA GLY A 58 -0.61 -5.68 12.38
C GLY A 58 -1.58 -4.53 12.11
N VAL A 59 -1.39 -3.42 12.81
CA VAL A 59 -2.04 -2.14 12.53
C VAL A 59 -0.95 -1.12 12.23
N PHE A 60 -1.14 -0.35 11.16
CA PHE A 60 -0.17 0.64 10.70
C PHE A 60 -0.86 1.97 10.41
N GLU A 61 -0.17 3.05 10.73
CA GLU A 61 -0.62 4.42 10.47
C GLU A 61 0.51 5.15 9.73
N TYR A 62 0.25 5.53 8.48
CA TYR A 62 1.20 6.25 7.64
C TYR A 62 0.84 7.73 7.55
N ASN A 63 1.75 8.60 7.99
CA ASN A 63 1.61 10.05 7.86
C ASN A 63 2.20 10.54 6.53
N LYS A 64 1.35 11.10 5.66
CA LYS A 64 1.73 11.59 4.33
C LYS A 64 2.70 12.78 4.37
N ASN A 65 2.69 13.58 5.43
CA ASN A 65 3.51 14.78 5.56
C ASN A 65 4.90 14.48 6.12
N THR A 66 4.99 13.62 7.16
CA THR A 66 6.26 13.28 7.81
C THR A 66 6.94 12.05 7.22
N MET A 67 6.21 11.29 6.40
CA MET A 67 6.59 9.96 5.89
C MET A 67 6.81 8.91 6.98
N GLU A 68 6.24 9.13 8.17
CA GLU A 68 6.36 8.18 9.28
C GLU A 68 5.31 7.08 9.19
N LEU A 69 5.75 5.83 9.23
CA LEU A 69 4.92 4.64 9.40
C LEU A 69 5.01 4.18 10.85
N LYS A 70 3.94 4.41 11.62
CA LYS A 70 3.77 3.83 12.95
C LYS A 70 3.20 2.43 12.81
N TYR A 71 3.67 1.48 13.62
CA TYR A 71 3.20 0.10 13.60
C TYR A 71 2.96 -0.44 15.00
N ASN A 72 1.96 -1.32 15.10
CA ASN A 72 1.68 -2.16 16.26
C ASN A 72 1.34 -3.57 15.76
N ILE A 73 2.22 -4.52 16.06
CA ILE A 73 2.13 -5.90 15.59
C ILE A 73 2.01 -6.81 16.82
N ASN A 74 0.93 -7.58 16.90
CA ASN A 74 0.73 -8.60 17.91
C ASN A 74 0.91 -9.98 17.29
N TYR A 75 1.53 -10.92 18.02
CA TYR A 75 1.76 -12.28 17.54
C TYR A 75 1.77 -13.26 18.71
N GLN A 76 1.41 -14.52 18.47
CA GLN A 76 1.31 -15.55 19.50
C GLN A 76 1.71 -16.92 18.94
N ASN A 77 2.01 -17.84 19.85
CA ASN A 77 2.44 -19.22 19.55
C ASN A 77 3.68 -19.29 18.65
N ILE A 78 4.59 -18.31 18.78
CA ILE A 78 5.80 -18.20 17.97
C ILE A 78 6.92 -17.57 18.81
N THR A 79 8.17 -17.95 18.53
CA THR A 79 9.38 -17.31 19.09
C THR A 79 10.20 -16.75 17.94
N PRO A 80 10.01 -15.46 17.58
CA PRO A 80 10.66 -14.89 16.41
C PRO A 80 12.16 -14.69 16.62
N THR A 81 12.94 -14.94 15.57
CA THR A 81 14.34 -14.51 15.49
C THR A 81 14.47 -13.14 14.81
N ALA A 82 13.50 -12.78 13.96
CA ALA A 82 13.34 -11.43 13.44
C ALA A 82 11.90 -11.16 12.98
N ILE A 83 11.56 -9.88 12.91
CA ILE A 83 10.33 -9.37 12.27
C ILE A 83 10.76 -8.36 11.21
N THR A 84 10.37 -8.60 9.96
CA THR A 84 10.79 -7.80 8.81
C THR A 84 9.60 -7.31 7.99
N ILE A 85 9.79 -6.20 7.29
CA ILE A 85 8.93 -5.81 6.18
C ILE A 85 9.62 -6.18 4.89
N ASN A 86 8.89 -6.91 4.05
CA ASN A 86 9.38 -7.39 2.77
C ASN A 86 8.53 -6.81 1.64
N ASN A 87 9.14 -6.68 0.47
CA ASN A 87 8.46 -6.29 -0.75
C ASN A 87 8.53 -7.44 -1.76
N PRO A 88 7.43 -8.16 -2.04
CA PRO A 88 7.38 -9.18 -3.06
C PRO A 88 7.49 -8.49 -4.43
N GLY A 89 8.11 -9.15 -5.42
CA GLY A 89 7.98 -8.70 -6.80
C GLY A 89 6.52 -8.84 -7.25
N PRO A 90 6.03 -10.06 -7.49
CA PRO A 90 4.60 -10.40 -7.50
C PRO A 90 4.13 -10.83 -6.10
N ALA A 91 2.94 -10.42 -5.65
CA ALA A 91 2.39 -10.73 -4.31
C ALA A 91 2.45 -12.23 -3.90
N TRP A 92 2.43 -13.11 -4.90
CA TRP A 92 2.52 -14.57 -4.81
C TRP A 92 3.94 -15.13 -4.72
N GLN A 93 4.95 -14.32 -4.41
CA GLN A 93 6.33 -14.76 -4.23
C GLN A 93 6.92 -14.21 -2.92
N ALA A 94 7.95 -14.89 -2.41
CA ALA A 94 8.79 -14.31 -1.37
C ALA A 94 9.59 -13.14 -1.97
N GLY A 95 9.59 -12.01 -1.28
CA GLY A 95 10.33 -10.82 -1.65
C GLY A 95 11.55 -10.58 -0.78
N PRO A 96 12.53 -9.77 -1.24
CA PRO A 96 13.63 -9.31 -0.41
C PRO A 96 13.11 -8.55 0.82
N ILE A 97 13.93 -8.55 1.88
CA ILE A 97 13.73 -7.69 3.04
C ILE A 97 13.92 -6.25 2.56
N LEU A 98 12.91 -5.42 2.82
CA LEU A 98 12.98 -3.98 2.55
C LEU A 98 13.60 -3.27 3.76
N PHE A 99 13.12 -3.60 4.96
CA PHE A 99 13.73 -3.19 6.22
C PHE A 99 13.35 -4.14 7.36
N GLU A 100 14.19 -4.18 8.39
CA GLU A 100 13.96 -4.94 9.61
C GLU A 100 13.23 -4.08 10.65
N LEU A 101 12.26 -4.66 11.36
CA LEU A 101 11.57 -4.02 12.47
C LEU A 101 12.14 -4.43 13.83
N ALA A 102 12.61 -5.67 13.97
CA ALA A 102 13.26 -6.17 15.17
C ALA A 102 14.12 -7.41 14.91
N THR A 103 15.23 -7.52 15.64
CA THR A 103 16.02 -8.75 15.81
C THR A 103 15.76 -9.34 17.20
N ASN A 104 15.49 -10.64 17.28
CA ASN A 104 15.20 -11.40 18.50
C ASN A 104 14.23 -10.69 19.47
N PRO A 105 13.05 -10.23 19.01
CA PRO A 105 12.12 -9.52 19.86
C PRO A 105 11.63 -10.40 21.01
N THR A 106 11.46 -9.79 22.18
CA THR A 106 10.88 -10.44 23.36
C THR A 106 9.41 -10.07 23.51
N GLY A 107 8.61 -10.99 24.04
CA GLY A 107 7.17 -10.78 24.26
C GLY A 107 6.35 -11.14 23.02
N ASN A 108 5.12 -10.61 22.97
CA ASN A 108 4.10 -10.94 21.98
C ASN A 108 3.57 -9.72 21.22
N GLN A 109 4.20 -8.56 21.41
CA GLN A 109 3.82 -7.29 20.80
C GLN A 109 5.08 -6.52 20.38
N LEU A 110 5.07 -5.97 19.16
CA LEU A 110 6.11 -5.10 18.63
C LEU A 110 5.48 -3.77 18.20
N GLN A 111 5.98 -2.68 18.77
CA GLN A 111 5.53 -1.32 18.44
C GLN A 111 6.73 -0.45 18.05
N GLY A 112 6.49 0.52 17.18
CA GLY A 112 7.52 1.48 16.80
C GLY A 112 7.10 2.37 15.64
N THR A 113 8.07 3.12 15.14
CA THR A 113 7.92 3.97 13.96
C THR A 113 9.08 3.77 13.00
N LYS A 114 8.80 3.92 11.72
CA LYS A 114 9.79 3.86 10.64
C LYS A 114 9.52 5.00 9.67
N LYS A 115 10.47 5.90 9.51
CA LYS A 115 10.42 6.88 8.42
C LYS A 115 10.68 6.16 7.09
N LEU A 116 9.73 6.28 6.17
CA LEU A 116 9.82 5.73 4.83
C LEU A 116 10.50 6.72 3.88
N ASN A 117 11.21 6.19 2.89
CA ASN A 117 11.59 6.93 1.70
C ASN A 117 10.49 6.87 0.61
N ALA A 118 10.66 7.63 -0.47
CA ALA A 118 9.64 7.71 -1.52
C ALA A 118 9.36 6.37 -2.23
N ALA A 119 10.38 5.53 -2.42
CA ALA A 119 10.20 4.22 -3.03
C ALA A 119 9.42 3.27 -2.09
N GLU A 120 9.76 3.26 -0.80
CA GLU A 120 9.06 2.48 0.23
C GLU A 120 7.59 2.93 0.38
N GLN A 121 7.34 4.24 0.36
CA GLN A 121 5.99 4.79 0.36
C GLN A 121 5.18 4.33 -0.86
N THR A 122 5.80 4.35 -2.06
CA THR A 122 5.13 3.93 -3.30
C THR A 122 4.67 2.47 -3.21
N VAL A 123 5.50 1.58 -2.70
CA VAL A 123 5.15 0.16 -2.58
C VAL A 123 4.20 -0.12 -1.40
N LEU A 124 4.22 0.71 -0.35
CA LEU A 124 3.21 0.66 0.72
C LEU A 124 1.82 0.98 0.18
N VAL A 125 1.66 2.11 -0.52
CA VAL A 125 0.34 2.54 -1.04
C VAL A 125 -0.18 1.63 -2.15
N ALA A 126 0.72 0.94 -2.87
CA ALA A 126 0.37 -0.11 -3.81
C ALA A 126 -0.10 -1.42 -3.13
N GLY A 127 -0.04 -1.49 -1.79
CA GLY A 127 -0.40 -2.69 -1.03
C GLY A 127 0.57 -3.85 -1.27
N ALA A 128 1.81 -3.59 -1.67
CA ALA A 128 2.80 -4.62 -1.99
C ALA A 128 3.52 -5.15 -0.75
N LEU A 129 3.66 -4.34 0.31
CA LEU A 129 4.41 -4.74 1.50
C LEU A 129 3.72 -5.82 2.34
N TYR A 130 4.51 -6.71 2.94
CA TYR A 130 4.01 -7.65 3.94
C TYR A 130 4.93 -7.71 5.16
N VAL A 131 4.33 -8.00 6.32
CA VAL A 131 5.06 -8.40 7.53
C VAL A 131 5.49 -9.85 7.36
N ASN A 132 6.75 -10.15 7.63
CA ASN A 132 7.28 -11.50 7.73
C ASN A 132 7.82 -11.72 9.14
N ILE A 133 7.40 -12.79 9.79
CA ILE A 133 7.92 -13.21 11.10
C ILE A 133 8.68 -14.51 10.89
N VAL A 134 9.99 -14.47 11.13
CA VAL A 134 10.89 -15.60 10.92
C VAL A 134 11.25 -16.24 12.24
N THR A 135 11.44 -17.55 12.21
CA THR A 135 11.96 -18.33 13.33
C THR A 135 13.23 -19.04 12.91
N LYS A 136 13.89 -19.69 13.87
CA LYS A 136 15.07 -20.50 13.60
C LYS A 136 14.82 -21.62 12.59
N GLU A 137 13.65 -22.25 12.67
CA GLU A 137 13.28 -23.38 11.80
C GLU A 137 12.72 -22.91 10.44
N ASN A 138 12.06 -21.75 10.41
CA ASN A 138 11.44 -21.19 9.20
C ASN A 138 12.07 -19.83 8.84
N ILE A 139 13.32 -19.87 8.38
CA ILE A 139 14.13 -18.66 8.10
C ILE A 139 13.59 -17.79 6.95
N TYR A 140 12.76 -18.35 6.07
CA TYR A 140 12.11 -17.60 4.99
C TYR A 140 10.77 -16.99 5.42
N GLY A 141 10.27 -17.34 6.62
CA GLY A 141 8.99 -16.87 7.16
C GLY A 141 8.17 -18.03 7.71
N GLU A 142 7.88 -18.00 9.01
CA GLU A 142 6.93 -18.94 9.61
C GLU A 142 5.48 -18.48 9.41
N ILE A 143 5.26 -17.17 9.53
CA ILE A 143 3.98 -16.52 9.27
C ILE A 143 4.21 -15.18 8.56
N ARG A 144 3.28 -14.82 7.67
CA ARG A 144 3.29 -13.53 6.99
C ARG A 144 1.89 -12.95 6.84
N GLY A 145 1.81 -11.63 6.69
CA GLY A 145 0.56 -10.91 6.45
C GLY A 145 0.76 -9.70 5.55
N GLN A 146 -0.04 -9.62 4.49
CA GLN A 146 -0.03 -8.49 3.56
C GLN A 146 -0.52 -7.22 4.26
N ILE A 147 0.17 -6.09 4.05
CA ILE A 147 -0.21 -4.78 4.59
C ILE A 147 -1.12 -4.12 3.57
N LEU A 148 -2.41 -4.01 3.90
CA LEU A 148 -3.44 -3.50 3.01
C LEU A 148 -4.14 -2.28 3.63
N PRO A 149 -4.58 -1.30 2.81
CA PRO A 149 -5.36 -0.18 3.32
C PRO A 149 -6.59 -0.67 4.07
N ASP A 150 -6.92 -0.01 5.18
CA ASP A 150 -8.16 -0.27 5.88
C ASP A 150 -9.33 0.21 5.02
N THR A 151 -10.12 -0.72 4.48
CA THR A 151 -11.22 -0.41 3.54
C THR A 151 -12.48 0.11 4.24
N TYR A 152 -12.48 0.25 5.57
CA TYR A 152 -13.63 0.64 6.39
C TYR A 152 -13.56 2.07 6.91
N GLY A 153 -12.94 2.98 6.14
CA GLY A 153 -12.77 4.39 6.50
C GLY A 153 -13.82 5.36 5.94
N GLU A 154 -15.01 4.88 5.58
CA GLU A 154 -16.17 5.76 5.31
C GLU A 154 -17.26 5.51 6.36
N ASP A 155 -17.24 6.33 7.42
CA ASP A 155 -18.41 6.69 8.22
C ASP A 155 -18.60 8.21 8.13
#